data_AF-A0AAE6BXY7-F1
#
_entry.id   AF-A0AAE6BXY7-F1
#
_cell.length_a   1.000
_cell.length_b   1.000
_cell.length_c   1.000
_cell.angle_alpha   90.00
_cell.angle_beta   90.00
_cell.angle_gamma   90.00
#
_symmetry.space_group_name_H-M   'P 1'
#
loop_
_entity.id
_entity.type
_entity.pdbx_description
1 polymer ?
#
loop_
_entity_poly.entity_id
_entity_poly.type
_entity_poly.pdbx_seq_one_letter_code
_entity_poly.pdbx_strand_id
1 'polypeptide(L)'
;MAIPHKHKGRYIFHFTDIRNLDSIIKNGLLCTNLKNEKEIKHKNIANQRIQERRARMDVPVGPGGKVHDYVPFYFSSINPMLLSKLIQKNVDQPGIIYFCVSIDRLEKEDAVFTDASANTAEAPEFFDDTSDLDELDWKIIDSKSWKQDSEEDKHKKMAEALIASRVDISEISHIVVYNEHVKKYVQKIFDDNGVKAPKILFDGYFPLERYKFYYTKFFFGDRKNETLVTGPEFLKNSYETTLKKIKKKRSGGRGMYRFETISDLIVAIEEDFSVLPELKGIIGLYQDYSPHDDFLEDHTKKVVRAMKSTGYYKKASETKKSLLVLAAYLHDIGKGPKKRWDNGKMLRPYTDHPADAAEMLVRILSEEVRNLTDEDVREICMLVIYHDIIGDCLGKGRDKEQLAGIVTGEDDFEMLCAIALADTSAIGDLWATQIELNKAALKAEVMDLKRLS
;
A
#
# COMPACT_ATOMS: atom_id res chain seq x y z
N MET A 1 -0.53 11.81 -38.77
CA MET A 1 -1.97 11.78 -39.15
C MET A 1 -2.79 12.43 -38.07
N ALA A 2 -4.10 12.65 -38.26
CA ALA A 2 -4.93 13.35 -37.29
C ALA A 2 -5.63 12.35 -36.35
N ILE A 3 -5.66 12.66 -35.04
CA ILE A 3 -6.36 11.81 -34.06
C ILE A 3 -7.83 11.63 -34.45
N PRO A 4 -8.36 10.37 -34.44
CA PRO A 4 -9.76 10.09 -34.69
C PRO A 4 -10.68 10.93 -33.80
N HIS A 5 -11.76 11.45 -34.37
CA HIS A 5 -12.64 12.42 -33.70
C HIS A 5 -13.15 11.93 -32.33
N LYS A 6 -13.43 10.63 -32.17
CA LYS A 6 -13.92 10.04 -30.92
C LYS A 6 -12.89 10.04 -29.77
N HIS A 7 -11.61 10.22 -30.10
CA HIS A 7 -10.52 10.25 -29.13
C HIS A 7 -10.06 11.66 -28.78
N LYS A 8 -10.48 12.68 -29.54
CA LYS A 8 -10.12 14.08 -29.26
C LYS A 8 -10.56 14.51 -27.86
N GLY A 9 -9.72 15.31 -27.20
CA GLY A 9 -9.95 15.80 -25.84
C GLY A 9 -9.73 14.76 -24.73
N ARG A 10 -9.20 13.56 -25.07
CA ARG A 10 -8.67 12.61 -24.09
C ARG A 10 -7.28 13.05 -23.60
N TYR A 11 -6.85 12.44 -22.50
CA TYR A 11 -5.53 12.64 -21.92
C TYR A 11 -4.81 11.30 -21.76
N ILE A 12 -3.48 11.38 -21.76
CA ILE A 12 -2.58 10.30 -21.32
C ILE A 12 -1.97 10.68 -19.96
N PHE A 13 -1.71 9.67 -19.13
CA PHE A 13 -1.42 9.87 -17.71
C PHE A 13 -0.08 9.28 -17.28
N HIS A 14 0.76 10.08 -16.65
CA HIS A 14 1.95 9.58 -15.95
C HIS A 14 1.79 9.83 -14.45
N PHE A 15 1.88 8.80 -13.63
CA PHE A 15 1.88 8.98 -12.18
C PHE A 15 3.26 8.78 -11.57
N THR A 16 3.56 9.56 -10.54
CA THR A 16 4.85 9.53 -9.86
C THR A 16 4.72 9.93 -8.39
N ASP A 17 5.71 9.58 -7.58
CA ASP A 17 5.81 10.09 -6.21
C ASP A 17 6.17 11.59 -6.26
N ILE A 18 5.50 12.38 -5.44
CA ILE A 18 5.65 13.84 -5.36
C ILE A 18 7.08 14.29 -5.06
N ARG A 19 7.90 13.46 -4.41
CA ARG A 19 9.32 13.75 -4.17
C ARG A 19 10.13 13.87 -5.46
N ASN A 20 9.65 13.30 -6.55
CA ASN A 20 10.30 13.40 -7.85
C ASN A 20 10.00 14.73 -8.55
N LEU A 21 9.00 15.50 -8.09
CA LEU A 21 8.48 16.68 -8.80
C LEU A 21 9.55 17.76 -8.99
N ASP A 22 10.37 18.04 -7.98
CA ASP A 22 11.44 19.04 -8.08
C ASP A 22 12.44 18.70 -9.20
N SER A 23 12.88 17.45 -9.26
CA SER A 23 13.76 16.97 -10.33
C SER A 23 13.07 17.02 -11.70
N ILE A 24 11.77 16.71 -11.77
CA ILE A 24 11.00 16.72 -13.02
C ILE A 24 10.83 18.16 -13.53
N ILE A 25 10.62 19.15 -12.65
CA ILE A 25 10.55 20.56 -13.06
C ILE A 25 11.88 21.00 -13.66
N LYS A 26 13.01 20.62 -13.05
CA LYS A 26 14.35 21.01 -13.50
C LYS A 26 14.78 20.33 -14.80
N ASN A 27 14.44 19.06 -14.97
CA ASN A 27 14.98 18.23 -16.04
C ASN A 27 13.96 17.87 -17.13
N GLY A 28 12.68 18.12 -16.91
CA GLY A 28 11.59 17.44 -17.62
C GLY A 28 11.39 16.02 -17.10
N LEU A 29 10.33 15.37 -17.57
CA LEU A 29 10.08 13.96 -17.32
C LEU A 29 10.94 13.15 -18.29
N LEU A 30 11.97 12.48 -17.77
CA LEU A 30 12.96 11.75 -18.57
C LEU A 30 12.68 10.25 -18.62
N CYS A 31 13.03 9.62 -19.75
CA CYS A 31 13.04 8.17 -19.89
C CYS A 31 14.06 7.52 -18.94
N THR A 32 13.95 6.21 -18.72
CA THR A 32 14.79 5.51 -17.74
C THR A 32 16.28 5.60 -18.11
N ASN A 33 16.64 5.42 -19.38
CA ASN A 33 18.04 5.46 -19.80
C ASN A 33 18.69 6.83 -19.56
N LEU A 34 18.00 7.93 -19.90
CA LEU A 34 18.51 9.29 -19.62
C LEU A 34 18.56 9.61 -18.13
N LYS A 35 17.64 9.10 -17.31
CA LYS A 35 17.74 9.25 -15.85
C LYS A 35 18.97 8.57 -15.29
N ASN A 36 19.28 7.36 -15.78
CA ASN A 36 20.45 6.60 -15.37
C ASN A 36 21.75 7.29 -15.83
N GLU A 37 21.80 7.76 -17.07
CA GLU A 37 22.95 8.51 -17.62
C GLU A 37 23.25 9.78 -16.82
N LYS A 38 22.20 10.50 -16.41
CA LYS A 38 22.32 11.74 -15.61
C LYS A 38 22.41 11.50 -14.10
N GLU A 39 22.45 10.25 -13.66
CA GLU A 39 22.48 9.84 -12.25
C GLU A 39 21.36 10.48 -11.40
N ILE A 40 20.19 10.73 -12.02
CA ILE A 40 19.05 11.35 -11.35
C ILE A 40 18.42 10.34 -10.41
N LYS A 41 18.57 10.57 -9.10
CA LYS A 41 17.87 9.80 -8.08
C LYS A 41 16.36 10.03 -8.21
N HIS A 42 15.63 8.93 -8.27
CA HIS A 42 14.18 8.91 -8.43
C HIS A 42 13.60 7.89 -7.46
N LYS A 43 12.51 8.24 -6.76
CA LYS A 43 11.77 7.24 -6.00
C LYS A 43 11.01 6.35 -6.97
N ASN A 44 11.62 5.23 -7.30
CA ASN A 44 11.07 4.25 -8.21
C ASN A 44 10.02 3.40 -7.50
N ILE A 45 8.85 3.28 -8.12
CA ILE A 45 7.74 2.45 -7.64
C ILE A 45 7.59 1.15 -8.45
N ALA A 46 8.36 0.98 -9.54
CA ALA A 46 8.30 -0.18 -10.42
C ALA A 46 9.10 -1.37 -9.88
N ASN A 47 8.69 -2.59 -10.27
CA ASN A 47 9.39 -3.82 -9.92
C ASN A 47 10.66 -4.01 -10.79
N GLN A 48 11.75 -4.51 -10.21
CA GLN A 48 13.01 -4.76 -10.93
C GLN A 48 12.85 -5.66 -12.17
N ARG A 49 12.07 -6.75 -12.08
CA ARG A 49 11.83 -7.65 -13.24
C ARG A 49 11.13 -6.93 -14.40
N ILE A 50 10.27 -5.96 -14.09
CA ILE A 50 9.61 -5.12 -15.11
C ILE A 50 10.64 -4.23 -15.80
N GLN A 51 11.54 -3.61 -15.03
CA GLN A 51 12.62 -2.79 -15.58
C GLN A 51 13.56 -3.60 -16.49
N GLU A 52 13.93 -4.82 -16.10
CA GLU A 52 14.79 -5.69 -16.90
C GLU A 52 14.16 -6.11 -18.24
N ARG A 53 12.82 -6.29 -18.28
CA ARG A 53 12.10 -6.58 -19.53
C ARG A 53 12.06 -5.35 -20.43
N ARG A 54 11.70 -4.20 -19.87
CA ARG A 54 11.61 -2.92 -20.60
C ARG A 54 12.97 -2.45 -21.15
N ALA A 55 14.07 -2.76 -20.46
CA ALA A 55 15.41 -2.49 -20.95
C ALA A 55 15.77 -3.26 -22.23
N ARG A 56 15.11 -4.40 -22.48
CA ARG A 56 15.44 -5.32 -23.58
C ARG A 56 14.40 -5.33 -24.70
N MET A 57 13.15 -4.94 -24.42
CA MET A 57 12.05 -4.90 -25.37
C MET A 57 12.29 -3.84 -26.44
N ASP A 58 12.36 -4.27 -27.70
CA ASP A 58 12.47 -3.40 -28.87
C ASP A 58 11.17 -2.64 -29.13
N VAL A 59 11.32 -1.41 -29.63
CA VAL A 59 10.24 -0.64 -30.24
C VAL A 59 10.45 -0.70 -31.76
N PRO A 60 9.59 -1.40 -32.52
CA PRO A 60 9.83 -1.67 -33.95
C PRO A 60 9.36 -0.54 -34.88
N VAL A 61 8.69 0.50 -34.35
CA VAL A 61 8.06 1.59 -35.09
C VAL A 61 8.53 2.96 -34.57
N GLY A 62 8.18 4.04 -35.29
CA GLY A 62 8.57 5.40 -34.91
C GLY A 62 10.08 5.57 -34.71
N PRO A 63 10.54 6.22 -33.62
CA PRO A 63 11.97 6.45 -33.35
C PRO A 63 12.82 5.19 -33.12
N GLY A 64 12.19 4.04 -32.88
CA GLY A 64 12.86 2.79 -32.54
C GLY A 64 13.59 2.79 -31.19
N GLY A 65 14.52 1.85 -31.00
CA GLY A 65 15.26 1.69 -29.75
C GLY A 65 14.56 0.73 -28.79
N LYS A 66 14.70 0.96 -27.47
CA LYS A 66 14.12 0.11 -26.42
C LYS A 66 13.05 0.86 -25.65
N VAL A 67 12.13 0.13 -25.00
CA VAL A 67 11.09 0.75 -24.17
C VAL A 67 11.65 1.68 -23.07
N HIS A 68 12.87 1.43 -22.58
CA HIS A 68 13.56 2.33 -21.64
C HIS A 68 14.05 3.66 -22.20
N ASP A 69 14.04 3.83 -23.52
CA ASP A 69 14.31 5.10 -24.21
C ASP A 69 13.08 6.01 -24.24
N TYR A 70 11.94 5.54 -23.73
CA TYR A 70 10.67 6.27 -23.73
C TYR A 70 10.18 6.60 -22.31
N VAL A 71 9.47 7.70 -22.20
CA VAL A 71 8.69 8.12 -21.04
C VAL A 71 7.30 7.47 -21.14
N PRO A 72 6.90 6.63 -20.17
CA PRO A 72 5.61 5.95 -20.24
C PRO A 72 4.47 6.81 -19.71
N PHE A 73 3.38 6.83 -20.45
CA PHE A 73 2.08 7.32 -20.03
C PHE A 73 1.04 6.22 -20.25
N TYR A 74 0.03 6.14 -19.39
CA TYR A 74 -1.08 5.22 -19.53
C TYR A 74 -2.27 5.92 -20.16
N PHE A 75 -3.04 5.20 -20.98
CA PHE A 75 -4.36 5.68 -21.41
C PHE A 75 -5.40 5.59 -20.29
N SER A 76 -5.23 4.64 -19.36
CA SER A 76 -6.13 4.49 -18.20
C SER A 76 -5.68 5.34 -17.01
N SER A 77 -6.66 5.94 -16.33
CA SER A 77 -6.46 6.68 -15.06
C SER A 77 -6.42 5.77 -13.83
N ILE A 78 -7.11 4.62 -13.90
CA ILE A 78 -7.06 3.57 -12.88
C ILE A 78 -6.00 2.56 -13.29
N ASN A 79 -4.86 2.57 -12.60
CA ASN A 79 -3.71 1.74 -12.96
C ASN A 79 -3.54 0.51 -12.03
N PRO A 80 -3.68 -0.74 -12.55
CA PRO A 80 -3.46 -1.96 -11.77
C PRO A 80 -2.10 -2.05 -11.06
N MET A 81 -1.02 -1.49 -11.63
CA MET A 81 0.29 -1.44 -10.98
C MET A 81 0.25 -0.60 -9.71
N LEU A 82 -0.41 0.58 -9.73
CA LEU A 82 -0.55 1.40 -8.53
C LEU A 82 -1.36 0.68 -7.46
N LEU A 83 -2.50 0.08 -7.83
CA LEU A 83 -3.32 -0.69 -6.89
C LEU A 83 -2.51 -1.82 -6.22
N SER A 84 -1.71 -2.55 -6.99
CA SER A 84 -0.82 -3.57 -6.45
C SER A 84 0.14 -3.00 -5.42
N LYS A 85 0.79 -1.85 -5.71
CA LYS A 85 1.72 -1.20 -4.77
C LYS A 85 1.05 -0.68 -3.49
N LEU A 86 -0.19 -0.23 -3.58
CA LEU A 86 -0.99 0.17 -2.41
C LEU A 86 -1.38 -1.03 -1.54
N ILE A 87 -1.83 -2.13 -2.15
CA ILE A 87 -2.16 -3.37 -1.43
C ILE A 87 -0.92 -3.96 -0.75
N GLN A 88 0.25 -3.83 -1.39
CA GLN A 88 1.55 -4.21 -0.81
C GLN A 88 2.03 -3.30 0.32
N LYS A 89 1.33 -2.19 0.61
CA LYS A 89 1.74 -1.18 1.60
C LYS A 89 3.13 -0.59 1.32
N ASN A 90 3.49 -0.42 0.05
CA ASN A 90 4.79 0.13 -0.37
C ASN A 90 4.71 1.60 -0.78
N VAL A 91 3.51 2.16 -0.89
CA VAL A 91 3.28 3.53 -1.36
C VAL A 91 2.21 4.18 -0.50
N ASP A 92 2.47 5.42 -0.11
CA ASP A 92 1.47 6.31 0.47
C ASP A 92 0.72 7.02 -0.65
N GLN A 93 -0.52 6.60 -0.93
CA GLN A 93 -1.33 7.15 -2.01
C GLN A 93 -1.41 8.70 -2.04
N PRO A 94 -1.50 9.41 -0.89
CA PRO A 94 -1.49 10.88 -0.91
C PRO A 94 -0.25 11.49 -1.56
N GLY A 95 0.89 10.78 -1.56
CA GLY A 95 2.13 11.21 -2.19
C GLY A 95 2.18 10.97 -3.71
N ILE A 96 1.16 10.34 -4.31
CA ILE A 96 1.11 10.07 -5.75
C ILE A 96 0.40 11.21 -6.48
N ILE A 97 1.10 11.80 -7.45
CA ILE A 97 0.57 12.83 -8.35
C ILE A 97 0.50 12.30 -9.78
N TYR A 98 -0.43 12.83 -10.57
CA TYR A 98 -0.57 12.49 -11.99
C TYR A 98 -0.31 13.70 -12.86
N PHE A 99 0.50 13.52 -13.89
CA PHE A 99 0.60 14.44 -15.00
C PHE A 99 -0.38 14.03 -16.09
N CYS A 100 -1.18 14.98 -16.55
CA CYS A 100 -2.09 14.79 -17.67
C CYS A 100 -1.56 15.57 -18.88
N VAL A 101 -1.34 14.86 -19.98
CA VAL A 101 -0.93 15.42 -21.27
C VAL A 101 -2.06 15.16 -22.27
N SER A 102 -2.35 16.12 -23.16
CA SER A 102 -3.36 15.90 -24.21
C SER A 102 -2.97 14.69 -25.06
N ILE A 103 -3.95 13.88 -25.46
CA ILE A 103 -3.71 12.75 -26.37
C ILE A 103 -3.14 13.22 -27.72
N ASP A 104 -3.42 14.47 -28.12
CA ASP A 104 -2.85 15.14 -29.32
C ASP A 104 -1.32 15.13 -29.34
N ARG A 105 -0.68 14.91 -28.18
CA ARG A 105 0.77 14.74 -28.09
C ARG A 105 1.29 13.55 -28.91
N LEU A 106 0.44 12.56 -29.20
CA LEU A 106 0.77 11.40 -30.03
C LEU A 106 0.95 11.74 -31.52
N GLU A 107 0.54 12.93 -31.98
CA GLU A 107 0.74 13.33 -33.39
C GLU A 107 2.19 13.75 -33.71
N LYS A 108 3.08 13.82 -32.71
CA LYS A 108 4.49 14.12 -32.95
C LYS A 108 5.26 12.83 -33.26
N GLU A 109 6.26 12.95 -34.13
CA GLU A 109 7.11 11.85 -34.63
C GLU A 109 7.90 11.09 -33.52
N ASP A 110 7.99 11.65 -32.32
CA ASP A 110 8.68 11.04 -31.18
C ASP A 110 7.76 10.22 -30.27
N ALA A 111 6.49 10.03 -30.66
CA ALA A 111 5.49 9.29 -29.90
C ALA A 111 5.11 7.98 -30.59
N VAL A 112 4.99 6.92 -29.80
CA VAL A 112 4.40 5.63 -30.19
C VAL A 112 3.42 5.20 -29.11
N PHE A 113 2.58 4.21 -29.37
CA PHE A 113 1.70 3.65 -28.36
C PHE A 113 1.51 2.14 -28.53
N THR A 114 0.97 1.49 -27.51
CA THR A 114 0.79 0.04 -27.46
C THR A 114 -0.63 -0.34 -27.08
N ASP A 115 -1.10 -1.50 -27.55
CA ASP A 115 -2.42 -2.07 -27.21
C ASP A 115 -2.46 -2.67 -25.79
N ALA A 116 -1.30 -2.98 -25.23
CA ALA A 116 -1.12 -3.52 -23.90
C ALA A 116 0.17 -3.03 -23.24
N SER A 117 0.32 -3.29 -21.94
CA SER A 117 1.52 -2.92 -21.16
C SER A 117 2.82 -3.43 -21.77
N ALA A 118 3.77 -2.53 -22.04
CA ALA A 118 5.09 -2.84 -22.60
C ALA A 118 6.05 -3.39 -21.53
N ASN A 119 5.67 -4.51 -20.90
CA ASN A 119 6.49 -5.27 -19.95
C ASN A 119 6.11 -6.77 -19.87
N THR A 120 5.24 -7.20 -20.78
CA THR A 120 4.85 -8.58 -21.02
C THR A 120 6.02 -9.42 -21.53
N ALA A 121 5.88 -10.75 -21.46
CA ALA A 121 6.89 -11.65 -22.00
C ALA A 121 6.90 -11.64 -23.54
N GLU A 122 5.70 -11.66 -24.13
CA GLU A 122 5.45 -11.40 -25.55
C GLU A 122 5.23 -9.90 -25.72
N ALA A 123 5.92 -9.27 -26.68
CA ALA A 123 5.79 -7.84 -26.89
C ALA A 123 4.35 -7.49 -27.31
N PRO A 124 3.78 -6.38 -26.80
CA PRO A 124 2.50 -5.88 -27.31
C PRO A 124 2.65 -5.40 -28.75
N GLU A 125 1.54 -5.10 -29.39
CA GLU A 125 1.58 -4.41 -30.68
C GLU A 125 1.97 -2.94 -30.45
N PHE A 126 2.83 -2.41 -31.32
CA PHE A 126 3.28 -1.02 -31.28
C PHE A 126 2.77 -0.28 -32.51
N PHE A 127 2.25 0.92 -32.29
CA PHE A 127 1.68 1.78 -33.32
C PHE A 127 2.37 3.15 -33.30
N ASP A 128 2.63 3.71 -34.48
CA ASP A 128 3.07 5.09 -34.70
C ASP A 128 2.06 5.90 -35.53
N ASP A 129 0.95 5.28 -35.96
CA ASP A 129 -0.19 5.95 -36.58
C ASP A 129 -1.35 6.14 -35.59
N THR A 130 -1.68 7.40 -35.32
CA THR A 130 -2.82 7.78 -34.48
C THR A 130 -4.18 7.25 -34.98
N SER A 131 -4.34 6.82 -36.24
CA SER A 131 -5.57 6.14 -36.68
C SER A 131 -5.79 4.81 -35.96
N ASP A 132 -4.72 4.15 -35.54
CA ASP A 132 -4.75 2.83 -34.89
C ASP A 132 -5.09 2.93 -33.40
N LEU A 133 -5.37 4.14 -32.89
CA LEU A 133 -6.00 4.30 -31.58
C LEU A 133 -7.33 3.55 -31.49
N ASP A 134 -7.95 3.20 -32.62
CA ASP A 134 -9.18 2.41 -32.67
C ASP A 134 -8.99 0.92 -32.37
N GLU A 135 -7.76 0.42 -32.46
CA GLU A 135 -7.40 -0.98 -32.17
C GLU A 135 -7.31 -1.26 -30.65
N LEU A 136 -7.17 -0.21 -29.84
CA LEU A 136 -7.12 -0.34 -28.38
C LEU A 136 -8.48 -0.72 -27.79
N ASP A 137 -8.48 -1.56 -26.76
CA ASP A 137 -9.69 -1.90 -26.01
C ASP A 137 -10.09 -0.76 -25.05
N TRP A 138 -10.75 0.26 -25.59
CA TRP A 138 -11.21 1.42 -24.83
C TRP A 138 -12.26 1.07 -23.77
N LYS A 139 -12.99 -0.04 -23.93
CA LYS A 139 -13.94 -0.50 -22.92
C LYS A 139 -13.20 -0.92 -21.64
N ILE A 140 -12.08 -1.62 -21.78
CA ILE A 140 -11.21 -2.00 -20.65
C ILE A 140 -10.45 -0.78 -20.11
N ILE A 141 -9.89 0.06 -20.98
CA ILE A 141 -9.13 1.26 -20.61
C ILE A 141 -10.00 2.24 -19.80
N ASP A 142 -11.23 2.51 -20.25
CA ASP A 142 -12.16 3.45 -19.63
C ASP A 142 -12.92 2.83 -18.42
N SER A 143 -12.81 1.52 -18.18
CA SER A 143 -13.48 0.85 -17.07
C SER A 143 -13.06 1.40 -15.72
N LYS A 144 -14.04 1.70 -14.85
CA LYS A 144 -13.81 2.13 -13.47
C LYS A 144 -13.60 0.96 -12.49
N SER A 145 -13.71 -0.27 -12.97
CA SER A 145 -13.45 -1.46 -12.14
C SER A 145 -11.98 -1.55 -11.77
N TRP A 146 -11.73 -1.82 -10.49
CA TRP A 146 -10.39 -2.11 -9.98
C TRP A 146 -9.94 -3.54 -10.25
N LYS A 147 -10.90 -4.46 -10.43
CA LYS A 147 -10.65 -5.86 -10.75
C LYS A 147 -10.72 -6.06 -12.25
N GLN A 148 -9.78 -6.84 -12.78
CA GLN A 148 -9.80 -7.36 -14.15
C GLN A 148 -10.06 -8.87 -14.09
N ASP A 149 -10.74 -9.39 -15.10
CA ASP A 149 -11.17 -10.79 -15.14
C ASP A 149 -10.04 -11.74 -15.56
N SER A 150 -9.06 -11.22 -16.33
CA SER A 150 -7.86 -11.94 -16.76
C SER A 150 -6.59 -11.09 -16.64
N GLU A 151 -5.41 -11.74 -16.68
CA GLU A 151 -4.13 -11.01 -16.78
C GLU A 151 -4.00 -10.31 -18.15
N GLU A 152 -4.62 -10.83 -19.22
CA GLU A 152 -4.68 -10.17 -20.52
C GLU A 152 -5.41 -8.83 -20.44
N ASP A 153 -6.61 -8.81 -19.84
CA ASP A 153 -7.39 -7.58 -19.65
C ASP A 153 -6.64 -6.56 -18.78
N LYS A 154 -5.88 -7.05 -17.79
CA LYS A 154 -5.02 -6.20 -16.96
C LYS A 154 -3.89 -5.57 -17.77
N HIS A 155 -3.29 -6.31 -18.70
CA HIS A 155 -2.28 -5.76 -19.61
C HIS A 155 -2.89 -4.77 -20.61
N LYS A 156 -4.05 -5.06 -21.20
CA LYS A 156 -4.80 -4.13 -22.07
C LYS A 156 -5.20 -2.84 -21.34
N LYS A 157 -5.65 -2.93 -20.08
CA LYS A 157 -5.94 -1.76 -19.24
C LYS A 157 -4.71 -0.86 -19.04
N MET A 158 -3.53 -1.47 -19.06
CA MET A 158 -2.24 -0.81 -18.90
C MET A 158 -1.57 -0.50 -20.25
N ALA A 159 -2.32 -0.42 -21.35
CA ALA A 159 -1.88 0.15 -22.63
C ALA A 159 -1.15 1.49 -22.42
N GLU A 160 -0.05 1.69 -23.14
CA GLU A 160 0.87 2.80 -22.92
C GLU A 160 0.98 3.71 -24.14
N ALA A 161 1.04 5.02 -23.91
CA ALA A 161 1.67 5.99 -24.80
C ALA A 161 3.13 6.15 -24.37
N LEU A 162 4.06 6.05 -25.31
CA LEU A 162 5.50 6.06 -25.08
C LEU A 162 6.10 7.25 -25.84
N ILE A 163 6.65 8.22 -25.11
CA ILE A 163 7.23 9.44 -25.69
C ILE A 163 8.75 9.37 -25.58
N ALA A 164 9.47 9.44 -26.70
CA ALA A 164 10.92 9.23 -26.71
C ALA A 164 11.66 10.30 -25.89
N SER A 165 12.69 9.87 -25.16
CA SER A 165 13.63 10.69 -24.40
C SER A 165 13.05 11.52 -23.25
N ARG A 166 12.21 12.52 -23.54
CA ARG A 166 11.83 13.57 -22.59
C ARG A 166 10.47 14.19 -22.91
N VAL A 167 9.68 14.44 -21.87
CA VAL A 167 8.51 15.33 -21.92
C VAL A 167 8.78 16.57 -21.07
N ASP A 168 8.59 17.75 -21.66
CA ASP A 168 8.78 19.02 -20.94
C ASP A 168 7.64 19.28 -19.95
N ILE A 169 7.93 19.95 -18.85
CA ILE A 169 6.91 20.37 -17.88
C ILE A 169 5.86 21.29 -18.52
N SER A 170 6.22 22.05 -19.56
CA SER A 170 5.30 22.89 -20.32
C SER A 170 4.28 22.10 -21.15
N GLU A 171 4.53 20.81 -21.41
CA GLU A 171 3.60 19.93 -22.14
C GLU A 171 2.51 19.35 -21.22
N ILE A 172 2.67 19.48 -19.90
CA ILE A 172 1.72 18.99 -18.91
C ILE A 172 0.56 19.98 -18.79
N SER A 173 -0.64 19.56 -19.20
CA SER A 173 -1.85 20.39 -19.13
C SER A 173 -2.36 20.54 -17.69
N HIS A 174 -2.34 19.44 -16.93
CA HIS A 174 -2.90 19.38 -15.59
C HIS A 174 -2.06 18.50 -14.67
N ILE A 175 -2.10 18.80 -13.38
CA ILE A 175 -1.59 17.92 -12.32
C ILE A 175 -2.77 17.50 -11.44
N VAL A 176 -3.00 16.20 -11.28
CA VAL A 176 -4.00 15.69 -10.34
C VAL A 176 -3.33 15.32 -9.02
N VAL A 177 -3.90 15.80 -7.92
CA VAL A 177 -3.42 15.58 -6.56
C VAL A 177 -4.53 15.04 -5.66
N TYR A 178 -4.14 14.36 -4.59
CA TYR A 178 -5.09 13.64 -3.72
C TYR A 178 -5.96 14.57 -2.87
N ASN A 179 -5.38 15.64 -2.30
CA ASN A 179 -6.09 16.56 -1.41
C ASN A 179 -5.47 17.97 -1.39
N GLU A 180 -6.12 18.90 -0.70
CA GLU A 180 -5.68 20.30 -0.56
C GLU A 180 -4.29 20.46 0.05
N HIS A 181 -3.86 19.56 0.94
CA HIS A 181 -2.52 19.62 1.52
C HIS A 181 -1.45 19.35 0.44
N VAL A 182 -1.65 18.30 -0.35
CA VAL A 182 -0.76 17.94 -1.46
C VAL A 182 -0.76 19.04 -2.53
N LYS A 183 -1.92 19.64 -2.83
CA LYS A 183 -2.01 20.79 -3.76
C LYS A 183 -1.11 21.95 -3.33
N LYS A 184 -1.17 22.34 -2.06
CA LYS A 184 -0.32 23.42 -1.52
C LYS A 184 1.17 23.05 -1.60
N TYR A 185 1.50 21.79 -1.35
CA TYR A 185 2.87 21.31 -1.44
C TYR A 185 3.39 21.32 -2.89
N VAL A 186 2.60 20.83 -3.86
CA VAL A 186 2.92 20.92 -5.29
C VAL A 186 3.11 22.38 -5.72
N GLN A 187 2.19 23.27 -5.36
CA GLN A 187 2.29 24.70 -5.69
C GLN A 187 3.60 25.30 -5.15
N LYS A 188 3.94 24.98 -3.90
CA LYS A 188 5.20 25.43 -3.30
C LYS A 188 6.42 24.95 -4.07
N ILE A 189 6.47 23.69 -4.52
CA ILE A 189 7.62 23.16 -5.28
C ILE A 189 7.78 23.91 -6.61
N PHE A 190 6.68 24.26 -7.29
CA PHE A 190 6.72 25.08 -8.50
C PHE A 190 7.20 26.51 -8.22
N ASP A 191 6.67 27.14 -7.18
CA ASP A 191 7.05 28.49 -6.76
C ASP A 191 8.55 28.56 -6.40
N ASP A 192 9.05 27.57 -5.66
CA ASP A 192 10.47 27.46 -5.26
C ASP A 192 11.41 27.28 -6.48
N ASN A 193 10.92 26.70 -7.57
CA ASN A 193 11.65 26.56 -8.83
C ASN A 193 11.48 27.76 -9.77
N GLY A 194 10.65 28.75 -9.42
CA GLY A 194 10.36 29.91 -10.27
C GLY A 194 9.60 29.54 -11.56
N VAL A 195 8.90 28.40 -11.58
CA VAL A 195 8.15 27.91 -12.74
C VAL A 195 6.65 27.98 -12.44
N LYS A 196 5.85 28.50 -13.38
CA LYS A 196 4.40 28.52 -13.23
C LYS A 196 3.83 27.10 -13.26
N ALA A 197 3.14 26.70 -12.19
CA ALA A 197 2.46 25.41 -12.13
C ALA A 197 1.38 25.27 -13.22
N PRO A 198 1.25 24.08 -13.87
CA PRO A 198 0.04 23.71 -14.59
C PRO A 198 -1.19 23.74 -13.67
N LYS A 199 -2.39 23.66 -14.24
CA LYS A 199 -3.61 23.67 -13.43
C LYS A 199 -3.64 22.43 -12.52
N ILE A 200 -3.67 22.66 -11.21
CA ILE A 200 -3.73 21.58 -10.21
C ILE A 200 -5.20 21.27 -9.88
N LEU A 201 -5.60 20.00 -10.09
CA LEU A 201 -6.96 19.50 -9.96
C LEU A 201 -7.06 18.37 -8.94
N PHE A 202 -8.28 18.10 -8.46
CA PHE A 202 -8.60 16.91 -7.69
C PHE A 202 -9.33 15.88 -8.57
N ASP A 203 -9.36 14.63 -8.12
CA ASP A 203 -10.14 13.58 -8.76
C ASP A 203 -11.62 14.00 -8.92
N GLY A 204 -12.15 13.83 -10.13
CA GLY A 204 -13.54 14.13 -10.47
C GLY A 204 -13.82 15.60 -10.86
N TYR A 205 -12.79 16.44 -10.99
CA TYR A 205 -12.96 17.84 -11.38
C TYR A 205 -12.80 18.05 -12.90
N PHE A 206 -13.51 19.05 -13.45
CA PHE A 206 -13.43 19.42 -14.87
C PHE A 206 -12.02 19.89 -15.29
N PRO A 207 -11.48 19.43 -16.44
CA PRO A 207 -12.11 18.62 -17.51
C PRO A 207 -11.90 17.10 -17.39
N LEU A 208 -11.51 16.61 -16.20
CA LEU A 208 -11.14 15.22 -15.95
C LEU A 208 -12.23 14.42 -15.21
N GLU A 209 -13.46 14.91 -15.16
CA GLU A 209 -14.57 14.34 -14.39
C GLU A 209 -14.94 12.89 -14.80
N ARG A 210 -14.62 12.51 -16.05
CA ARG A 210 -14.81 11.15 -16.55
C ARG A 210 -13.84 10.14 -15.92
N TYR A 211 -12.65 10.59 -15.53
CA TYR A 211 -11.55 9.78 -15.01
C TYR A 211 -11.64 9.57 -13.50
N LYS A 212 -10.90 8.58 -13.00
CA LYS A 212 -10.75 8.26 -11.58
C LYS A 212 -9.29 7.89 -11.33
N PHE A 213 -8.68 8.50 -10.33
CA PHE A 213 -7.23 8.42 -10.13
C PHE A 213 -6.86 7.69 -8.83
N TYR A 214 -7.67 7.86 -7.78
CA TYR A 214 -7.32 7.36 -6.46
C TYR A 214 -8.24 6.23 -5.98
N TYR A 215 -7.65 5.31 -5.22
CA TYR A 215 -8.29 4.16 -4.63
C TYR A 215 -8.74 4.50 -3.21
N THR A 216 -10.04 4.55 -2.96
CA THR A 216 -10.59 4.94 -1.67
C THR A 216 -11.44 3.87 -1.01
N LYS A 217 -11.75 4.04 0.28
CA LYS A 217 -12.69 3.17 0.99
C LYS A 217 -14.15 3.44 0.61
N PHE A 218 -14.46 3.57 -0.69
CA PHE A 218 -15.78 3.96 -1.21
C PHE A 218 -16.93 3.05 -0.74
N PHE A 219 -16.62 1.83 -0.30
CA PHE A 219 -17.56 0.87 0.28
C PHE A 219 -17.91 1.13 1.75
N PHE A 220 -17.27 2.11 2.41
CA PHE A 220 -17.66 2.65 3.71
C PHE A 220 -18.20 4.07 3.55
N GLY A 221 -19.45 4.30 3.96
CA GLY A 221 -20.14 5.57 3.72
C GLY A 221 -19.43 6.79 4.35
N ASP A 222 -19.00 6.64 5.60
CA ASP A 222 -18.31 7.67 6.41
C ASP A 222 -16.82 7.82 6.06
N ARG A 223 -16.21 6.81 5.42
CA ARG A 223 -14.78 6.78 5.08
C ARG A 223 -14.51 6.79 3.58
N LYS A 224 -15.53 7.07 2.75
CA LYS A 224 -15.48 6.93 1.28
C LYS A 224 -14.36 7.69 0.56
N ASN A 225 -13.81 8.72 1.19
CA ASN A 225 -12.74 9.55 0.64
C ASN A 225 -11.35 9.20 1.21
N GLU A 226 -11.26 8.35 2.24
CA GLU A 226 -9.98 7.89 2.78
C GLU A 226 -9.27 6.97 1.79
N THR A 227 -7.94 6.95 1.84
CA THR A 227 -7.11 6.01 1.07
C THR A 227 -7.54 4.57 1.34
N LEU A 228 -7.52 3.73 0.32
CA LEU A 228 -7.87 2.31 0.44
C LEU A 228 -7.02 1.60 1.49
N VAL A 229 -5.72 1.92 1.51
CA VAL A 229 -4.72 1.34 2.40
C VAL A 229 -3.82 2.46 2.94
N THR A 230 -3.48 2.38 4.21
CA THR A 230 -2.46 3.20 4.85
C THR A 230 -1.09 2.72 4.41
N GLY A 231 -0.33 3.61 3.75
CA GLY A 231 1.00 3.30 3.25
C GLY A 231 2.06 3.30 4.36
N PRO A 232 3.33 3.04 3.99
CA PRO A 232 4.39 2.75 4.96
C PRO A 232 4.74 3.94 5.86
N GLU A 233 4.83 5.15 5.30
CA GLU A 233 5.21 6.34 6.08
C GLU A 233 4.07 6.75 7.02
N PHE A 234 2.83 6.69 6.55
CA PHE A 234 1.67 7.01 7.36
C PHE A 234 1.44 5.97 8.47
N LEU A 235 1.66 4.68 8.19
CA LEU A 235 1.52 3.62 9.20
C LEU A 235 2.59 3.77 10.29
N LYS A 236 3.85 4.04 9.92
CA LYS A 236 4.92 4.29 10.89
C LYS A 236 4.62 5.52 11.76
N ASN A 237 4.18 6.63 11.15
CA ASN A 237 3.79 7.82 11.90
C ASN A 237 2.57 7.56 12.82
N SER A 238 1.60 6.75 12.37
CA SER A 238 0.46 6.31 13.19
C SER A 238 0.95 5.51 14.40
N TYR A 239 1.84 4.54 14.20
CA TYR A 239 2.47 3.76 15.26
C TYR A 239 3.19 4.65 16.29
N GLU A 240 4.09 5.53 15.85
CA GLU A 240 4.82 6.44 16.74
C GLU A 240 3.89 7.41 17.49
N THR A 241 2.84 7.89 16.82
CA THR A 241 1.83 8.76 17.42
C THR A 241 1.02 8.01 18.48
N THR A 242 0.67 6.75 18.24
CA THR A 242 -0.02 5.89 19.21
C THR A 242 0.82 5.72 20.47
N LEU A 243 2.12 5.41 20.34
CA LEU A 243 3.03 5.33 21.48
C LEU A 243 3.08 6.63 22.29
N LYS A 244 3.22 7.77 21.60
CA LYS A 244 3.23 9.11 22.23
C LYS A 244 1.92 9.41 22.96
N LYS A 245 0.77 9.08 22.36
CA LYS A 245 -0.57 9.26 22.97
C LYS A 245 -0.73 8.41 24.22
N ILE A 246 -0.36 7.13 24.17
CA ILE A 246 -0.45 6.22 25.32
C ILE A 246 0.43 6.73 26.46
N LYS A 247 1.70 7.04 26.18
CA LYS A 247 2.63 7.59 27.17
C LYS A 247 2.11 8.86 27.82
N LYS A 248 1.59 9.81 27.01
CA LYS A 248 0.99 11.05 27.51
C LYS A 248 -0.20 10.77 28.43
N LYS A 249 -1.14 9.93 28.02
CA LYS A 249 -2.32 9.58 28.85
C LYS A 249 -1.91 8.92 30.17
N ARG A 250 -0.94 8.01 30.16
CA ARG A 250 -0.44 7.31 31.36
C ARG A 250 0.32 8.23 32.32
N SER A 251 1.01 9.26 31.80
CA SER A 251 1.72 10.24 32.62
C SER A 251 0.81 11.24 33.36
N GLY A 252 -0.44 11.42 32.89
CA GLY A 252 -1.38 12.45 33.35
C GLY A 252 -2.12 12.17 34.67
N GLY A 253 -1.87 11.03 35.33
CA GLY A 253 -2.48 10.69 36.64
C GLY A 253 -3.24 9.36 36.64
N ARG A 254 -3.40 8.77 37.84
CA ARG A 254 -3.94 7.42 38.09
C ARG A 254 -5.35 7.25 37.52
N GLY A 255 -5.45 6.68 36.32
CA GLY A 255 -6.72 6.14 35.83
C GLY A 255 -7.25 5.05 36.77
N MET A 256 -8.57 4.88 36.81
CA MET A 256 -9.17 3.65 37.36
C MET A 256 -8.91 2.52 36.36
N TYR A 257 -7.81 1.81 36.55
CA TYR A 257 -7.50 0.60 35.79
C TYR A 257 -8.38 -0.55 36.27
N ARG A 258 -8.96 -1.31 35.33
CA ARG A 258 -9.74 -2.52 35.64
C ARG A 258 -8.85 -3.71 36.01
N PHE A 259 -7.63 -3.74 35.47
CA PHE A 259 -6.69 -4.84 35.63
C PHE A 259 -5.34 -4.34 36.15
N GLU A 260 -4.74 -5.09 37.06
CA GLU A 260 -3.45 -4.71 37.65
C GLU A 260 -2.30 -5.03 36.68
N THR A 261 -2.36 -6.18 36.02
CA THR A 261 -1.37 -6.68 35.06
C THR A 261 -2.00 -7.14 33.74
N ILE A 262 -1.17 -7.37 32.72
CA ILE A 262 -1.62 -7.99 31.45
C ILE A 262 -2.21 -9.38 31.70
N SER A 263 -1.63 -10.15 32.61
CA SER A 263 -2.10 -11.49 32.92
C SER A 263 -3.53 -11.47 33.49
N ASP A 264 -3.86 -10.49 34.34
CA ASP A 264 -5.24 -10.33 34.86
C ASP A 264 -6.23 -10.02 33.74
N LEU A 265 -5.84 -9.17 32.78
CA LEU A 265 -6.66 -8.88 31.60
C LEU A 265 -6.84 -10.12 30.73
N ILE A 266 -5.79 -10.93 30.51
CA ILE A 266 -5.88 -12.17 29.73
C ILE A 266 -6.85 -13.15 30.39
N VAL A 267 -6.78 -13.36 31.70
CA VAL A 267 -7.71 -14.23 32.43
C VAL A 267 -9.15 -13.74 32.23
N ALA A 268 -9.39 -12.43 32.35
CA ALA A 268 -10.71 -11.87 32.13
C ALA A 268 -11.21 -12.03 30.68
N ILE A 269 -10.34 -11.94 29.68
CA ILE A 269 -10.68 -12.21 28.26
C ILE A 269 -10.99 -13.70 28.03
N GLU A 270 -10.25 -14.60 28.69
CA GLU A 270 -10.47 -16.04 28.62
C GLU A 270 -11.83 -16.43 29.26
N GLU A 271 -12.24 -15.76 30.33
CA GLU A 271 -13.56 -15.93 30.97
C GLU A 271 -14.70 -15.27 30.17
N ASP A 272 -14.50 -14.03 29.71
CA ASP A 272 -15.44 -13.28 28.90
C ASP A 272 -14.72 -12.52 27.77
N PHE A 273 -14.80 -13.07 26.56
CA PHE A 273 -14.21 -12.45 25.36
C PHE A 273 -14.73 -11.03 25.11
N SER A 274 -15.92 -10.69 25.62
CA SER A 274 -16.54 -9.37 25.45
C SER A 274 -16.10 -8.32 26.47
N VAL A 275 -15.19 -8.66 27.39
CA VAL A 275 -14.72 -7.78 28.48
C VAL A 275 -14.13 -6.46 27.96
N LEU A 276 -13.51 -6.48 26.78
CA LEU A 276 -13.07 -5.29 26.05
C LEU A 276 -14.11 -4.89 24.99
N PRO A 277 -14.49 -3.60 24.91
CA PRO A 277 -15.39 -3.10 23.86
C PRO A 277 -14.95 -3.44 22.43
N GLU A 278 -13.65 -3.47 22.16
CA GLU A 278 -13.06 -3.82 20.86
C GLU A 278 -13.27 -5.29 20.51
N LEU A 279 -13.03 -6.19 21.47
CA LEU A 279 -13.26 -7.62 21.29
C LEU A 279 -14.75 -7.94 21.20
N LYS A 280 -15.57 -7.29 22.03
CA LYS A 280 -17.05 -7.33 21.88
C LYS A 280 -17.48 -6.86 20.50
N GLY A 281 -16.80 -5.86 19.95
CA GLY A 281 -17.07 -5.30 18.63
C GLY A 281 -16.91 -6.30 17.49
N ILE A 282 -16.04 -7.31 17.63
CA ILE A 282 -15.81 -8.32 16.58
C ILE A 282 -16.70 -9.56 16.71
N ILE A 283 -17.41 -9.76 17.82
CA ILE A 283 -18.26 -10.93 18.03
C ILE A 283 -19.35 -11.03 16.94
N GLY A 284 -19.43 -12.20 16.31
CA GLY A 284 -20.37 -12.53 15.24
C GLY A 284 -20.04 -11.86 13.91
N LEU A 285 -18.84 -11.29 13.75
CA LEU A 285 -18.35 -10.80 12.46
C LEU A 285 -17.85 -11.98 11.64
N TYR A 286 -18.54 -12.29 10.55
CA TYR A 286 -18.21 -13.43 9.70
C TYR A 286 -17.27 -13.05 8.56
N GLN A 287 -16.25 -13.85 8.32
CA GLN A 287 -15.27 -13.70 7.24
C GLN A 287 -15.61 -14.68 6.11
N ASP A 288 -16.08 -14.15 4.98
CA ASP A 288 -16.57 -14.90 3.82
C ASP A 288 -15.66 -14.64 2.61
N TYR A 289 -14.43 -15.13 2.70
CA TYR A 289 -13.43 -15.03 1.63
C TYR A 289 -12.25 -15.98 1.89
N SER A 290 -11.82 -16.72 0.88
CA SER A 290 -10.66 -17.61 1.00
C SER A 290 -9.41 -16.87 1.54
N PRO A 291 -8.66 -17.47 2.48
CA PRO A 291 -8.85 -18.82 3.05
C PRO A 291 -9.80 -18.87 4.26
N HIS A 292 -10.42 -17.75 4.64
CA HIS A 292 -11.34 -17.67 5.77
C HIS A 292 -12.77 -18.09 5.40
N ASP A 293 -13.36 -18.85 6.30
CA ASP A 293 -14.76 -19.24 6.31
C ASP A 293 -15.18 -19.45 7.77
N ASP A 294 -14.98 -18.41 8.58
CA ASP A 294 -15.18 -18.47 10.03
C ASP A 294 -15.55 -17.11 10.64
N PHE A 295 -15.99 -17.15 11.90
CA PHE A 295 -16.21 -15.95 12.70
C PHE A 295 -14.87 -15.42 13.22
N LEU A 296 -14.73 -14.09 13.23
CA LEU A 296 -13.47 -13.43 13.58
C LEU A 296 -13.03 -13.72 15.02
N GLU A 297 -13.97 -13.86 15.96
CA GLU A 297 -13.68 -14.26 17.33
C GLU A 297 -13.13 -15.69 17.43
N ASP A 298 -13.60 -16.60 16.59
CA ASP A 298 -13.15 -17.99 16.57
C ASP A 298 -11.76 -18.10 15.94
N HIS A 299 -11.50 -17.35 14.86
CA HIS A 299 -10.16 -17.15 14.29
C HIS A 299 -9.20 -16.64 15.37
N THR A 300 -9.56 -15.56 16.05
CA THR A 300 -8.73 -14.97 17.12
C THR A 300 -8.38 -15.99 18.21
N LYS A 301 -9.34 -16.81 18.66
CA LYS A 301 -9.10 -17.88 19.63
C LYS A 301 -8.21 -19.01 19.08
N LYS A 302 -8.24 -19.30 17.78
CA LYS A 302 -7.30 -20.24 17.13
C LYS A 302 -5.89 -19.65 17.13
N VAL A 303 -5.72 -18.37 16.78
CA VAL A 303 -4.42 -17.68 16.80
C VAL A 303 -3.80 -17.71 18.19
N VAL A 304 -4.58 -17.43 19.25
CA VAL A 304 -4.09 -17.51 20.64
C VAL A 304 -3.60 -18.92 21.00
N ARG A 305 -4.31 -19.97 20.59
CA ARG A 305 -3.88 -21.38 20.80
C ARG A 305 -2.62 -21.71 20.02
N ALA A 306 -2.53 -21.25 18.76
CA ALA A 306 -1.35 -21.44 17.92
C ALA A 306 -0.13 -20.70 18.50
N MET A 307 -0.31 -19.48 19.00
CA MET A 307 0.73 -18.67 19.64
C MET A 307 1.40 -19.43 20.80
N LYS A 308 0.59 -20.02 21.68
CA LYS A 308 1.07 -20.85 22.82
C LYS A 308 1.89 -22.07 22.37
N SER A 309 1.76 -22.48 21.10
CA SER A 309 2.46 -23.63 20.52
C SER A 309 3.76 -23.26 19.79
N THR A 310 3.99 -21.97 19.50
CA THR A 310 5.19 -21.50 18.78
C THR A 310 6.49 -21.77 19.55
N GLY A 311 7.59 -21.95 18.81
CA GLY A 311 8.90 -22.22 19.41
C GLY A 311 9.43 -21.06 20.26
N TYR A 312 9.14 -19.82 19.85
CA TYR A 312 9.52 -18.61 20.61
C TYR A 312 8.74 -18.53 21.93
N TYR A 313 7.41 -18.66 21.90
CA TYR A 313 6.56 -18.58 23.10
C TYR A 313 7.01 -19.55 24.21
N LYS A 314 7.35 -20.79 23.85
CA LYS A 314 7.78 -21.83 24.81
C LYS A 314 9.05 -21.46 25.57
N LYS A 315 9.93 -20.66 24.98
CA LYS A 315 11.23 -20.25 25.54
C LYS A 315 11.21 -18.83 26.13
N ALA A 316 10.17 -18.06 25.85
CA ALA A 316 10.05 -16.68 26.27
C ALA A 316 9.84 -16.55 27.79
N SER A 317 10.16 -15.38 28.36
CA SER A 317 9.83 -15.06 29.74
C SER A 317 8.31 -14.97 29.95
N GLU A 318 7.83 -15.08 31.19
CA GLU A 318 6.41 -14.97 31.49
C GLU A 318 5.82 -13.62 31.06
N THR A 319 6.58 -12.52 31.22
CA THR A 319 6.20 -11.20 30.69
C THR A 319 5.98 -11.25 29.18
N LYS A 320 6.94 -11.79 28.42
CA LYS A 320 6.86 -11.90 26.96
C LYS A 320 5.73 -12.82 26.50
N LYS A 321 5.47 -13.91 27.22
CA LYS A 321 4.30 -14.79 26.97
C LYS A 321 2.99 -14.02 27.10
N SER A 322 2.83 -13.22 28.16
CA SER A 322 1.65 -12.38 28.35
C SER A 322 1.51 -11.32 27.25
N LEU A 323 2.60 -10.68 26.83
CA LEU A 323 2.59 -9.71 25.71
C LEU A 323 2.13 -10.36 24.40
N LEU A 324 2.67 -11.54 24.06
CA LEU A 324 2.31 -12.30 22.86
C LEU A 324 0.85 -12.74 22.86
N VAL A 325 0.34 -13.24 24.00
CA VAL A 325 -1.06 -13.69 24.11
C VAL A 325 -2.02 -12.50 24.01
N LEU A 326 -1.73 -11.39 24.69
CA LEU A 326 -2.56 -10.19 24.56
C LEU A 326 -2.52 -9.66 23.12
N ALA A 327 -1.36 -9.59 22.49
CA ALA A 327 -1.26 -9.18 21.08
C ALA A 327 -2.03 -10.13 20.15
N ALA A 328 -2.00 -11.44 20.38
CA ALA A 328 -2.77 -12.41 19.61
C ALA A 328 -4.30 -12.21 19.77
N TYR A 329 -4.80 -11.84 20.96
CA TYR A 329 -6.20 -11.43 21.11
C TYR A 329 -6.52 -10.15 20.34
N LEU A 330 -5.57 -9.21 20.27
CA LEU A 330 -5.80 -7.88 19.73
C LEU A 330 -5.44 -7.72 18.25
N HIS A 331 -4.77 -8.68 17.61
CA HIS A 331 -4.15 -8.49 16.28
C HIS A 331 -5.14 -8.01 15.21
N ASP A 332 -6.39 -8.48 15.29
CA ASP A 332 -7.42 -8.28 14.27
C ASP A 332 -8.55 -7.32 14.70
N ILE A 333 -8.44 -6.64 15.85
CA ILE A 333 -9.51 -5.78 16.37
C ILE A 333 -9.90 -4.63 15.42
N GLY A 334 -8.96 -4.20 14.58
CA GLY A 334 -9.20 -3.17 13.56
C GLY A 334 -10.11 -3.63 12.40
N LYS A 335 -10.45 -4.91 12.30
CA LYS A 335 -11.53 -5.39 11.42
C LYS A 335 -12.91 -5.06 12.01
N GLY A 336 -13.01 -4.86 13.33
CA GLY A 336 -14.24 -4.47 14.00
C GLY A 336 -14.61 -2.99 13.82
N PRO A 337 -15.78 -2.57 14.34
CA PRO A 337 -16.83 -3.42 14.89
C PRO A 337 -17.71 -4.05 13.79
N LYS A 338 -18.37 -5.19 14.07
CA LYS A 338 -19.30 -5.90 13.17
C LYS A 338 -20.28 -4.99 12.45
N LYS A 339 -20.84 -4.00 13.16
CA LYS A 339 -21.85 -3.05 12.64
C LYS A 339 -21.38 -2.22 11.44
N ARG A 340 -20.07 -2.18 11.16
CA ARG A 340 -19.51 -1.46 10.00
C ARG A 340 -19.65 -2.27 8.70
N TRP A 341 -19.94 -3.56 8.81
CA TRP A 341 -20.03 -4.49 7.69
C TRP A 341 -21.48 -4.80 7.36
N ASP A 342 -21.79 -4.88 6.07
CA ASP A 342 -23.12 -5.24 5.63
C ASP A 342 -23.50 -6.63 6.15
N ASN A 343 -24.62 -6.70 6.87
CA ASN A 343 -25.09 -7.89 7.59
C ASN A 343 -24.03 -8.55 8.52
N GLY A 344 -23.02 -7.79 8.95
CA GLY A 344 -21.91 -8.31 9.74
C GLY A 344 -21.03 -9.32 9.00
N LYS A 345 -20.95 -9.22 7.67
CA LYS A 345 -20.12 -10.09 6.82
C LYS A 345 -19.02 -9.31 6.09
N MET A 346 -17.81 -9.83 6.16
CA MET A 346 -16.69 -9.39 5.33
C MET A 346 -16.61 -10.28 4.09
N LEU A 347 -16.92 -9.74 2.92
CA LEU A 347 -16.86 -10.48 1.64
C LEU A 347 -15.47 -10.42 0.96
N ARG A 348 -14.51 -9.77 1.61
CA ARG A 348 -13.14 -9.57 1.10
C ARG A 348 -12.17 -9.26 2.25
N PRO A 349 -10.87 -9.55 2.07
CA PRO A 349 -9.85 -9.12 3.01
C PRO A 349 -9.89 -7.60 3.22
N TYR A 350 -9.69 -7.16 4.47
CA TYR A 350 -9.58 -5.74 4.80
C TYR A 350 -8.15 -5.39 5.16
N THR A 351 -7.36 -4.91 4.21
CA THR A 351 -5.91 -4.70 4.37
C THR A 351 -5.51 -3.62 5.37
N ASP A 352 -6.42 -2.70 5.70
CA ASP A 352 -6.14 -1.52 6.54
C ASP A 352 -6.48 -1.72 8.02
N HIS A 353 -6.89 -2.93 8.43
CA HIS A 353 -7.18 -3.24 9.83
C HIS A 353 -6.01 -2.96 10.81
N PRO A 354 -4.73 -3.14 10.46
CA PRO A 354 -3.67 -2.86 11.43
C PRO A 354 -3.56 -1.35 11.73
N ALA A 355 -3.86 -0.49 10.75
CA ALA A 355 -3.91 0.95 10.94
C ALA A 355 -5.12 1.35 11.83
N ASP A 356 -6.28 0.74 11.58
CA ASP A 356 -7.50 0.98 12.37
C ASP A 356 -7.35 0.55 13.84
N ALA A 357 -6.51 -0.45 14.14
CA ALA A 357 -6.23 -0.90 15.50
C ALA A 357 -5.45 0.14 16.34
N ALA A 358 -4.79 1.12 15.70
CA ALA A 358 -3.92 2.07 16.39
C ALA A 358 -4.65 2.89 17.48
N GLU A 359 -5.82 3.46 17.18
CA GLU A 359 -6.59 4.24 18.16
C GLU A 359 -7.23 3.36 19.23
N MET A 360 -7.59 2.12 18.89
CA MET A 360 -8.08 1.12 19.84
C MET A 360 -7.02 0.78 20.89
N LEU A 361 -5.77 0.61 20.47
CA LEU A 361 -4.64 0.39 21.37
C LEU A 361 -4.39 1.58 22.29
N VAL A 362 -4.61 2.82 21.82
CA VAL A 362 -4.52 4.00 22.68
C VAL A 362 -5.45 3.85 23.87
N ARG A 363 -6.70 3.46 23.65
CA ARG A 363 -7.67 3.26 24.74
C ARG A 363 -7.25 2.10 25.64
N ILE A 364 -7.07 0.91 25.07
CA ILE A 364 -6.79 -0.33 25.83
C ILE A 364 -5.56 -0.14 26.74
N LEU A 365 -4.44 0.31 26.19
CA LEU A 365 -3.16 0.38 26.93
C LEU A 365 -3.04 1.60 27.86
N SER A 366 -3.93 2.59 27.73
CA SER A 366 -3.98 3.72 28.66
C SER A 366 -5.01 3.59 29.76
N GLU A 367 -6.02 2.73 29.60
CA GLU A 367 -7.19 2.69 30.49
C GLU A 367 -7.40 1.32 31.18
N GLU A 368 -6.96 0.20 30.58
CA GLU A 368 -7.31 -1.14 31.08
C GLU A 368 -6.33 -1.68 32.12
N VAL A 369 -5.03 -1.52 31.86
CA VAL A 369 -3.96 -2.18 32.63
C VAL A 369 -3.09 -1.16 33.35
N ARG A 370 -2.96 -1.31 34.67
CA ARG A 370 -2.15 -0.42 35.50
C ARG A 370 -0.66 -0.59 35.22
N ASN A 371 -0.13 -1.80 35.38
CA ASN A 371 1.31 -2.04 35.34
C ASN A 371 1.75 -2.40 33.91
N LEU A 372 2.13 -1.37 33.16
CA LEU A 372 2.78 -1.46 31.85
C LEU A 372 4.00 -0.55 31.83
N THR A 373 5.13 -1.08 31.40
CA THR A 373 6.31 -0.31 31.04
C THR A 373 6.14 0.32 29.65
N ASP A 374 6.98 1.31 29.32
CA ASP A 374 7.01 1.88 27.97
C ASP A 374 7.36 0.80 26.91
N GLU A 375 8.15 -0.20 27.31
CA GLU A 375 8.55 -1.31 26.45
C GLU A 375 7.39 -2.28 26.18
N ASP A 376 6.60 -2.63 27.21
CA ASP A 376 5.40 -3.46 27.04
C ASP A 376 4.43 -2.82 26.04
N VAL A 377 4.23 -1.49 26.15
CA VAL A 377 3.39 -0.72 25.22
C VAL A 377 3.96 -0.76 23.81
N ARG A 378 5.28 -0.55 23.65
CA ARG A 378 5.95 -0.58 22.36
C ARG A 378 5.77 -1.92 21.66
N GLU A 379 5.98 -3.01 22.40
CA GLU A 379 5.92 -4.38 21.89
C GLU A 379 4.50 -4.79 21.52
N ILE A 380 3.50 -4.51 22.35
CA ILE A 380 2.09 -4.80 22.00
C ILE A 380 1.68 -4.00 20.76
N CYS A 381 2.00 -2.70 20.71
CA CYS A 381 1.66 -1.88 19.55
C CYS A 381 2.36 -2.37 18.28
N MET A 382 3.64 -2.78 18.38
CA MET A 382 4.39 -3.34 17.24
C MET A 382 3.72 -4.63 16.77
N LEU A 383 3.45 -5.56 17.68
CA LEU A 383 2.85 -6.84 17.35
C LEU A 383 1.47 -6.68 16.72
N VAL A 384 0.62 -5.78 17.20
CA VAL A 384 -0.74 -5.62 16.65
C VAL A 384 -0.74 -4.86 15.33
N ILE A 385 -0.04 -3.72 15.24
CA ILE A 385 -0.04 -2.84 14.04
C ILE A 385 0.77 -3.45 12.89
N TYR A 386 1.70 -4.36 13.19
CA TYR A 386 2.57 -5.00 12.20
C TYR A 386 2.50 -6.54 12.21
N HIS A 387 1.46 -7.18 12.77
CA HIS A 387 1.39 -8.66 12.79
C HIS A 387 1.50 -9.28 11.38
N ASP A 388 1.01 -8.59 10.36
CA ASP A 388 1.01 -9.06 8.96
C ASP A 388 2.35 -8.84 8.22
N ILE A 389 3.29 -8.08 8.78
CA ILE A 389 4.47 -7.62 8.05
C ILE A 389 5.38 -8.76 7.59
N ILE A 390 5.55 -9.81 8.41
CA ILE A 390 6.41 -10.96 8.07
C ILE A 390 5.83 -11.70 6.87
N GLY A 391 4.53 -12.02 6.92
CA GLY A 391 3.84 -12.69 5.82
C GLY A 391 3.82 -11.84 4.55
N ASP A 392 3.62 -10.53 4.68
CA ASP A 392 3.60 -9.60 3.56
C ASP A 392 4.99 -9.45 2.90
N CYS A 393 6.07 -9.40 3.68
CA CYS A 393 7.45 -9.35 3.15
C CYS A 393 7.82 -10.63 2.40
N LEU A 394 7.41 -11.80 2.92
CA LEU A 394 7.74 -13.09 2.32
C LEU A 394 6.85 -13.46 1.13
N GLY A 395 5.57 -13.09 1.16
CA GLY A 395 4.56 -13.59 0.22
C GLY A 395 3.88 -12.54 -0.66
N LYS A 396 3.89 -11.26 -0.27
CA LYS A 396 3.14 -10.22 -0.98
C LYS A 396 4.02 -9.11 -1.57
N GLY A 397 5.32 -9.11 -1.26
CA GLY A 397 6.27 -8.14 -1.80
C GLY A 397 6.24 -6.79 -1.08
N ARG A 398 5.87 -6.78 0.21
CA ARG A 398 6.06 -5.61 1.07
C ARG A 398 7.55 -5.39 1.33
N ASP A 399 7.94 -4.13 1.35
CA ASP A 399 9.33 -3.70 1.44
C ASP A 399 9.94 -4.03 2.82
N LYS A 400 11.11 -4.69 2.84
CA LYS A 400 11.72 -5.25 4.07
C LYS A 400 12.36 -4.16 4.93
N GLU A 401 12.68 -3.03 4.32
CA GLU A 401 13.16 -1.81 4.97
C GLU A 401 12.12 -1.29 5.98
N GLN A 402 10.83 -1.54 5.75
CA GLN A 402 9.79 -1.23 6.73
C GLN A 402 9.94 -2.06 8.00
N LEU A 403 10.26 -3.35 7.86
CA LEU A 403 10.47 -4.27 8.98
C LEU A 403 11.77 -3.91 9.73
N ALA A 404 12.84 -3.60 9.01
CA ALA A 404 14.08 -3.12 9.62
C ALA A 404 13.87 -1.81 10.41
N GLY A 405 13.00 -0.93 9.90
CA GLY A 405 12.70 0.36 10.50
C GLY A 405 11.77 0.36 11.72
N ILE A 406 11.19 -0.79 12.09
CA ILE A 406 10.30 -0.92 13.27
C ILE A 406 10.84 -1.83 14.36
N VAL A 407 11.65 -2.84 14.02
CA VAL A 407 12.27 -3.73 15.03
C VAL A 407 13.45 -3.02 15.71
N THR A 408 13.63 -3.22 17.01
CA THR A 408 14.77 -2.71 17.79
C THR A 408 15.95 -3.68 17.83
N GLY A 409 15.70 -4.97 17.62
CA GLY A 409 16.71 -6.02 17.57
C GLY A 409 16.13 -7.36 17.12
N GLU A 410 16.89 -8.43 17.31
CA GLU A 410 16.46 -9.78 16.91
C GLU A 410 15.22 -10.26 17.67
N ASP A 411 15.08 -9.90 18.96
CA ASP A 411 13.95 -10.33 19.78
C ASP A 411 12.60 -9.87 19.20
N ASP A 412 12.53 -8.60 18.77
CA ASP A 412 11.34 -8.05 18.08
C ASP A 412 11.00 -8.80 16.80
N PHE A 413 12.03 -9.13 16.01
CA PHE A 413 11.85 -9.92 14.79
C PHE A 413 11.29 -11.31 15.11
N GLU A 414 11.83 -11.98 16.13
CA GLU A 414 11.35 -13.29 16.56
C GLU A 414 9.91 -13.25 17.10
N MET A 415 9.54 -12.18 17.81
CA MET A 415 8.16 -11.95 18.28
C MET A 415 7.19 -11.72 17.11
N LEU A 416 7.57 -10.93 16.11
CA LEU A 416 6.79 -10.73 14.89
C LEU A 416 6.65 -12.04 14.09
N CYS A 417 7.70 -12.84 14.00
CA CYS A 417 7.60 -14.18 13.43
C CYS A 417 6.62 -15.05 14.22
N ALA A 418 6.64 -15.01 15.55
CA ALA A 418 5.75 -15.82 16.39
C ALA A 418 4.27 -15.48 16.13
N ILE A 419 3.90 -14.20 16.04
CA ILE A 419 2.52 -13.81 15.75
C ILE A 419 2.10 -14.13 14.31
N ALA A 420 3.00 -13.93 13.34
CA ALA A 420 2.74 -14.29 11.94
C ALA A 420 2.56 -15.81 11.75
N LEU A 421 3.37 -16.62 12.44
CA LEU A 421 3.22 -18.08 12.46
C LEU A 421 1.91 -18.50 13.12
N ALA A 422 1.57 -17.91 14.27
CA ALA A 422 0.33 -18.21 14.97
C ALA A 422 -0.91 -17.89 14.12
N ASP A 423 -0.92 -16.74 13.44
CA ASP A 423 -2.01 -16.30 12.58
C ASP A 423 -2.16 -17.18 11.34
N THR A 424 -1.05 -17.47 10.65
CA THR A 424 -1.07 -18.36 9.47
C THR A 424 -1.44 -19.79 9.81
N SER A 425 -0.94 -20.36 10.92
CA SER A 425 -1.31 -21.70 11.40
C SER A 425 -2.78 -21.81 11.81
N ALA A 426 -3.45 -20.72 12.19
CA ALA A 426 -4.88 -20.74 12.50
C ALA A 426 -5.77 -20.98 11.27
N ILE A 427 -5.21 -20.78 10.07
CA ILE A 427 -5.87 -20.91 8.78
C ILE A 427 -5.40 -22.19 8.05
N GLY A 428 -4.09 -22.48 8.06
CA GLY A 428 -3.52 -23.69 7.47
C GLY A 428 -1.98 -23.71 7.41
N ASP A 429 -1.41 -24.91 7.38
CA ASP A 429 0.03 -25.12 7.63
C ASP A 429 0.97 -24.72 6.49
N LEU A 430 0.48 -24.58 5.26
CA LEU A 430 1.34 -24.27 4.09
C LEU A 430 2.03 -22.91 4.25
N TRP A 431 1.29 -21.89 4.67
CA TRP A 431 1.82 -20.53 4.86
C TRP A 431 2.79 -20.47 6.05
N ALA A 432 2.45 -21.13 7.15
CA ALA A 432 3.32 -21.24 8.31
C ALA A 432 4.66 -21.93 7.95
N THR A 433 4.61 -22.98 7.14
CA THR A 433 5.80 -23.68 6.63
C THR A 433 6.68 -22.75 5.79
N GLN A 434 6.08 -21.94 4.91
CA GLN A 434 6.81 -20.96 4.12
C GLN A 434 7.51 -19.91 4.99
N ILE A 435 6.87 -19.46 6.07
CA ILE A 435 7.48 -18.53 7.02
C ILE A 435 8.70 -19.20 7.68
N GLU A 436 8.56 -20.40 8.23
CA GLU A 436 9.67 -21.10 8.89
C GLU A 436 10.86 -21.33 7.95
N LEU A 437 10.61 -21.78 6.71
CA LEU A 437 11.67 -22.04 5.73
C LEU A 437 12.48 -20.79 5.37
N ASN A 438 11.85 -19.61 5.34
CA ASN A 438 12.49 -18.37 4.90
C ASN A 438 12.90 -17.44 6.04
N LYS A 439 12.50 -17.76 7.27
CA LYS A 439 12.73 -16.95 8.46
C LYS A 439 14.19 -16.55 8.65
N ALA A 440 15.11 -17.51 8.53
CA ALA A 440 16.54 -17.24 8.74
C ALA A 440 17.13 -16.29 7.71
N ALA A 441 16.78 -16.47 6.42
CA ALA A 441 17.22 -15.59 5.34
C ALA A 441 16.64 -14.18 5.50
N LEU A 442 15.34 -14.07 5.81
CA LEU A 442 14.70 -12.79 6.07
C LEU A 442 15.33 -12.08 7.27
N LYS A 443 15.63 -12.81 8.36
CA LYS A 443 16.27 -12.25 9.56
C LYS A 443 17.61 -11.63 9.21
N ALA A 444 18.47 -12.35 8.49
CA ALA A 444 19.79 -11.85 8.10
C ALA A 444 19.68 -10.54 7.31
N GLU A 445 18.81 -10.51 6.31
CA GLU A 445 18.58 -9.33 5.46
C GLU A 445 18.04 -8.14 6.26
N VAL A 446 17.04 -8.35 7.13
CA VAL A 446 16.46 -7.29 7.97
C VAL A 446 17.51 -6.74 8.95
N MET A 447 18.33 -7.60 9.55
CA MET A 447 19.38 -7.16 10.47
C MET A 447 20.49 -6.39 9.75
N ASP A 448 20.81 -6.75 8.50
CA ASP A 448 21.77 -5.98 7.69
C ASP A 448 21.19 -4.62 7.27
N LEU A 449 19.94 -4.57 6.80
CA LEU A 449 19.25 -3.31 6.51
C LEU A 449 19.21 -2.38 7.72
N LYS A 450 18.94 -2.94 8.91
CA LYS A 450 18.91 -2.18 10.17
C LYS A 450 20.27 -1.59 10.56
N ARG A 451 21.38 -2.23 10.19
CA ARG A 451 22.74 -1.69 10.44
C ARG A 451 23.07 -0.51 9.52
N LEU A 452 22.40 -0.41 8.38
CA LEU A 452 22.62 0.63 7.37
C LEU A 452 21.70 1.86 7.56
N SER A 453 20.60 1.71 8.31
CA SER A 453 19.63 2.76 8.67
C SER A 453 20.04 3.52 9.92
#